data_AF-A0A822G225-F1
#
_entry.id   AF-A0A822G225-F1
#
_cell.length_a   1.000
_cell.length_b   1.000
_cell.length_c   1.000
_cell.angle_alpha   90.00
_cell.angle_beta   90.00
_cell.angle_gamma   90.00
#
_symmetry.space_group_name_H-M   'P 1'
#
loop_
_entity.id
_entity.type
_entity.pdbx_description
1 polymer ?
#
loop_
_entity_poly.entity_id
_entity_poly.type
_entity_poly.pdbx_seq_one_letter_code
_entity_poly.pdbx_strand_id
1 'polypeptide(L)'
;NIPDYPMIIKHPMDISTMHNKLLRGEYKNPLEFCDDAWLMFKNAWLYNNRALRIYRMCTKLAQLFVESIDPVLKTLGYCCGHQYVYLPKVMLCYGKQKCCEIRPYSSYYYYNNPEPLRFNLSSHQYTFCTNCFH
;
A
#
# COMPACT_ATOMS: atom_id res chain seq x y z
N ASN A 1 24.50 -6.58 -12.64
CA ASN A 1 23.83 -7.64 -11.84
C ASN A 1 23.43 -7.03 -10.51
N ILE A 2 22.23 -7.31 -10.01
CA ILE A 2 21.69 -6.75 -8.76
C ILE A 2 21.44 -7.93 -7.81
N PRO A 3 22.46 -8.40 -7.07
CA PRO A 3 22.43 -9.69 -6.38
C PRO A 3 21.49 -9.71 -5.17
N ASP A 4 21.19 -8.56 -4.59
CA ASP A 4 20.29 -8.36 -3.45
C ASP A 4 18.81 -8.30 -3.86
N TYR A 5 18.50 -8.13 -5.15
CA TYR A 5 17.13 -8.02 -5.62
C TYR A 5 16.23 -9.18 -5.17
N PRO A 6 16.62 -10.47 -5.30
CA PRO A 6 15.80 -11.60 -4.83
C PRO A 6 15.70 -11.69 -3.30
N MET A 7 16.62 -11.04 -2.57
CA MET A 7 16.56 -10.97 -1.11
C MET A 7 15.48 -10.00 -0.64
N ILE A 8 15.23 -8.93 -1.40
CA ILE A 8 14.24 -7.90 -1.08
C ILE A 8 12.88 -8.21 -1.73
N ILE A 9 12.88 -8.55 -3.02
CA ILE A 9 11.69 -8.81 -3.82
C ILE A 9 11.45 -10.32 -3.92
N LYS A 10 10.41 -10.80 -3.24
CA LYS A 10 10.08 -12.23 -3.14
C LYS A 10 9.27 -12.76 -4.32
N HIS A 11 8.45 -11.90 -4.92
CA HIS A 11 7.59 -12.26 -6.03
C HIS A 11 7.82 -11.25 -7.16
N PRO A 12 8.87 -11.44 -7.99
CA PRO A 12 9.13 -10.56 -9.12
C PRO A 12 7.96 -10.58 -10.11
N MET A 13 7.69 -9.44 -10.73
CA MET A 13 6.68 -9.28 -11.78
C MET A 13 7.14 -8.20 -12.76
N ASP A 14 6.83 -8.40 -14.04
CA ASP A 14 7.19 -7.50 -15.13
C ASP A 14 6.15 -7.58 -16.27
N ILE A 15 6.16 -6.58 -17.16
CA ILE A 15 5.19 -6.45 -18.25
C ILE A 15 5.22 -7.66 -19.21
N SER A 16 6.41 -8.21 -19.51
CA SER A 16 6.54 -9.35 -20.42
C SER A 16 5.91 -10.61 -19.80
N THR A 17 6.13 -10.83 -18.50
CA THR A 17 5.46 -11.90 -17.74
C THR A 17 3.95 -11.70 -17.75
N MET A 18 3.45 -10.50 -17.44
CA MET A 18 2.01 -10.19 -17.44
C MET A 18 1.36 -10.41 -18.81
N HIS A 19 2.03 -9.96 -19.88
CA HIS A 19 1.58 -10.15 -21.26
C HIS A 19 1.48 -11.63 -21.61
N ASN A 20 2.48 -12.43 -21.25
CA ASN A 20 2.46 -13.87 -21.50
C ASN A 20 1.36 -14.60 -20.72
N LYS A 21 1.12 -14.23 -19.46
CA LYS A 21 0.01 -14.76 -18.65
C LYS A 21 -1.34 -14.44 -19.29
N LEU A 22 -1.50 -13.22 -19.81
CA LEU A 22 -2.71 -12.79 -20.51
C LEU A 22 -2.96 -13.61 -21.77
N LEU A 23 -1.94 -13.78 -22.63
CA LEU A 23 -2.05 -14.58 -23.86
C LEU A 23 -2.32 -16.06 -23.59
N ARG A 24 -1.83 -16.59 -22.47
CA ARG A 24 -2.08 -17.97 -22.04
C ARG A 24 -3.41 -18.16 -21.31
N GLY A 25 -4.18 -17.08 -21.10
CA GLY A 25 -5.46 -17.14 -20.38
C GLY A 25 -5.30 -17.53 -18.91
N GLU A 26 -4.16 -17.21 -18.28
CA GLU A 26 -3.86 -17.61 -16.90
C GLU A 26 -4.59 -16.76 -15.85
N TYR A 27 -5.20 -15.64 -16.26
CA TYR A 27 -6.03 -14.81 -15.38
C TYR A 27 -7.48 -15.28 -15.42
N LYS A 28 -8.02 -15.64 -14.26
CA LYS A 28 -9.42 -16.09 -14.15
C LYS A 28 -10.40 -14.93 -14.25
N ASN A 29 -9.95 -13.74 -13.86
CA ASN A 29 -10.73 -12.52 -13.92
C ASN A 29 -9.80 -11.31 -14.12
N PRO A 30 -10.33 -10.15 -14.56
CA PRO A 30 -9.54 -8.94 -14.82
C PRO A 30 -8.84 -8.36 -13.59
N LEU A 31 -9.30 -8.65 -12.37
CA LEU A 31 -8.69 -8.15 -11.15
C LEU A 31 -7.35 -8.84 -10.87
N GLU A 32 -7.19 -10.12 -11.23
CA GLU A 32 -5.91 -10.82 -11.12
C GLU A 32 -4.81 -10.20 -12.00
N PHE A 33 -5.17 -9.66 -13.17
CA PHE A 33 -4.25 -8.87 -14.00
C PHE A 33 -3.87 -7.55 -13.32
N CYS A 34 -4.83 -6.89 -12.66
CA CYS A 34 -4.57 -5.68 -11.90
C CYS A 34 -3.66 -5.96 -10.70
N ASP A 35 -3.84 -7.09 -10.01
CA ASP A 35 -2.99 -7.50 -8.89
C ASP A 35 -1.53 -7.66 -9.31
N ASP A 36 -1.26 -8.28 -10.46
CA ASP A 36 0.10 -8.39 -11.01
C ASP A 36 0.67 -7.03 -11.43
N ALA A 37 -0.15 -6.14 -12.01
CA ALA A 37 0.27 -4.77 -12.33
C ALA A 37 0.71 -4.03 -11.06
N TRP A 38 -0.11 -4.11 -10.00
CA TRP A 38 0.19 -3.49 -8.71
C TRP A 38 1.38 -4.14 -8.01
N LEU A 39 1.58 -5.45 -8.14
CA LEU A 39 2.76 -6.15 -7.64
C LEU A 39 4.03 -5.62 -8.32
N MET A 40 4.03 -5.48 -9.64
CA MET A 40 5.14 -4.89 -10.39
C MET A 40 5.48 -3.48 -9.89
N PHE A 41 4.47 -2.61 -9.70
CA PHE A 41 4.70 -1.26 -9.19
C PHE A 41 5.24 -1.26 -7.74
N LYS A 42 4.66 -2.07 -6.86
CA LYS A 42 5.11 -2.22 -5.47
C LYS A 42 6.56 -2.70 -5.39
N ASN A 43 6.93 -3.68 -6.21
CA ASN A 43 8.30 -4.18 -6.26
C ASN A 43 9.28 -3.09 -6.70
N ALA A 44 8.90 -2.31 -7.71
CA ALA A 44 9.73 -1.20 -8.18
C ALA A 44 9.87 -0.11 -7.10
N TRP A 45 8.80 0.27 -6.40
CA TRP A 45 8.88 1.26 -5.32
C TRP A 45 9.60 0.78 -4.07
N LEU A 46 9.49 -0.52 -3.75
CA LEU A 46 10.18 -1.12 -2.61
C LEU A 46 11.68 -1.20 -2.85
N TYR A 47 12.09 -1.61 -4.05
CA TYR A 47 13.49 -1.80 -4.37
C TYR A 47 14.22 -0.47 -4.66
N ASN A 48 13.55 0.48 -5.33
CA ASN A 48 14.19 1.71 -5.80
C ASN A 48 13.96 2.87 -4.83
N ASN A 49 15.00 3.65 -4.54
CA ASN A 49 14.87 4.88 -3.77
C ASN A 49 14.04 5.92 -4.56
N ARG A 50 13.19 6.70 -3.86
CA ARG A 50 12.35 7.79 -4.41
C ARG A 50 13.11 8.84 -5.23
N ALA A 51 14.39 9.04 -4.95
CA ALA A 51 15.26 9.94 -5.69
C ALA A 51 15.60 9.42 -7.10
N LEU A 52 15.54 8.10 -7.33
CA LEU A 52 15.94 7.48 -8.59
C LEU A 52 14.89 7.66 -9.69
N ARG A 53 15.37 7.75 -10.93
CA ARG A 53 14.52 7.90 -12.13
C ARG A 53 13.51 6.76 -12.26
N ILE A 54 13.93 5.53 -11.96
CA ILE A 54 13.10 4.32 -12.05
C ILE A 54 11.86 4.44 -11.17
N TYR A 55 12.01 4.94 -9.94
CA TYR A 55 10.88 5.16 -9.04
C TYR A 55 9.86 6.13 -9.66
N ARG A 56 10.33 7.27 -10.19
CA ARG A 56 9.46 8.29 -10.80
C ARG A 56 8.76 7.78 -12.05
N MET A 57 9.48 7.03 -12.91
CA MET A 57 8.90 6.40 -14.09
C MET A 57 7.82 5.39 -13.72
N CYS A 58 8.08 4.55 -12.71
CA CYS A 58 7.10 3.60 -12.18
C CYS A 58 5.85 4.32 -11.65
N THR A 59 6.01 5.42 -10.91
CA THR A 59 4.88 6.23 -10.45
C THR A 59 4.05 6.79 -11.60
N LYS A 60 4.69 7.29 -12.67
CA LYS A 60 3.94 7.78 -13.83
C LYS A 60 3.23 6.66 -14.58
N LEU A 61 3.85 5.48 -14.69
CA LEU A 61 3.23 4.31 -15.30
C LEU A 61 2.00 3.84 -14.50
N ALA A 62 2.07 3.84 -13.17
CA ALA A 62 0.92 3.50 -12.32
C ALA A 62 -0.26 4.48 -12.48
N GLN A 63 0.02 5.77 -12.68
CA GLN A 63 -1.03 6.76 -12.99
C GLN A 63 -1.72 6.46 -14.33
N LEU A 64 -0.93 6.25 -15.38
CA LEU A 64 -1.45 5.92 -16.71
C LEU A 64 -2.22 4.60 -16.72
N PHE A 65 -1.79 3.64 -15.91
CA PHE A 65 -2.48 2.37 -15.73
C PHE A 65 -3.90 2.57 -15.24
N VAL A 66 -4.10 3.35 -14.17
CA VAL A 66 -5.44 3.65 -13.62
C VAL A 66 -6.33 4.35 -14.65
N GLU A 67 -5.80 5.36 -15.34
CA GLU A 67 -6.52 6.09 -16.40
C GLU A 67 -6.99 5.15 -17.53
N SER A 68 -6.19 4.14 -17.85
CA SER A 68 -6.45 3.21 -18.95
C SER A 68 -7.33 2.02 -18.54
N ILE A 69 -7.15 1.49 -17.33
CA ILE A 69 -7.78 0.22 -16.91
C ILE A 69 -9.23 0.43 -16.43
N ASP A 70 -9.54 1.59 -15.87
CA ASP A 70 -10.87 1.88 -15.31
C ASP A 70 -11.99 1.80 -16.36
N PRO A 71 -11.86 2.42 -17.55
CA PRO A 71 -12.85 2.25 -18.62
C PRO A 71 -13.04 0.78 -19.00
N VAL A 72 -11.95 0.01 -19.11
CA VAL A 72 -11.98 -1.41 -19.47
C VAL A 72 -12.70 -2.24 -18.41
N LEU A 73 -12.42 -2.00 -17.13
CA LEU A 73 -13.07 -2.73 -16.05
C LEU A 73 -14.55 -2.42 -15.94
N LYS A 74 -14.94 -1.18 -16.20
CA LYS A 74 -16.35 -0.79 -16.27
C LYS A 74 -17.10 -1.51 -17.38
N THR A 75 -16.52 -1.68 -18.57
CA THR A 75 -17.17 -2.47 -19.64
C THR A 75 -17.30 -3.95 -19.28
N LEU A 76 -16.44 -4.47 -18.40
CA LEU A 76 -16.49 -5.83 -17.89
C LEU A 76 -17.36 -5.99 -16.63
N GLY A 77 -18.07 -4.94 -16.20
CA GLY A 77 -18.99 -4.98 -15.06
C GLY A 77 -18.36 -4.73 -13.68
N TYR A 78 -17.12 -4.27 -13.64
CA TYR A 78 -16.41 -3.92 -12.40
C TYR A 78 -16.46 -2.41 -12.14
N CYS A 79 -16.23 -1.99 -10.89
CA CYS A 79 -16.24 -0.56 -10.53
C CYS A 79 -15.01 0.20 -11.03
N CYS A 80 -13.81 -0.37 -10.81
CA CYS A 80 -12.50 0.21 -11.14
C CYS A 80 -11.36 -0.80 -10.94
N GLY A 81 -10.15 -0.44 -11.38
CA GLY A 81 -8.91 -1.22 -11.19
C GLY A 81 -7.97 -0.63 -10.16
N HIS A 82 -8.47 0.30 -9.35
CA HIS A 82 -7.71 0.95 -8.30
C HIS A 82 -7.15 -0.07 -7.31
N GLN A 83 -5.92 0.20 -6.84
CA GLN A 83 -5.38 -0.55 -5.73
C GLN A 83 -6.27 -0.33 -4.50
N TYR A 84 -6.79 -1.41 -3.93
CA TYR A 84 -7.40 -1.35 -2.61
C TYR A 84 -6.31 -1.02 -1.58
N VAL A 85 -6.20 0.25 -1.22
CA VAL A 85 -5.36 0.70 -0.10
C VAL A 85 -6.26 0.67 1.12
N TYR A 86 -5.91 -0.17 2.10
CA TYR A 86 -6.51 -0.06 3.42
C TYR A 86 -6.14 1.31 3.97
N LEU A 87 -7.08 2.25 3.95
CA LEU A 87 -6.95 3.48 4.69
C LEU A 87 -7.11 3.10 6.16
N PRO A 88 -6.04 3.17 6.98
CA PRO A 88 -6.21 2.91 8.40
C PRO A 88 -7.28 3.85 8.91
N LYS A 89 -8.21 3.30 9.70
CA LYS A 89 -9.19 4.10 10.44
C LYS A 89 -8.43 5.25 11.09
N VAL A 90 -9.02 6.45 11.05
CA VAL A 90 -8.44 7.67 11.63
C VAL A 90 -7.83 7.33 12.99
N MET A 91 -6.51 7.49 13.11
CA MET A 91 -5.81 7.17 14.34
C MET A 91 -6.11 8.27 15.36
N LEU A 92 -6.66 7.90 16.52
CA LEU A 92 -6.97 8.84 17.58
C LEU A 92 -5.74 9.04 18.48
N CYS A 93 -5.51 10.28 18.87
CA CYS A 93 -4.45 10.63 19.82
C CYS A 93 -4.99 10.56 21.26
N TYR A 94 -4.26 9.89 22.15
CA TYR A 94 -4.62 9.73 23.56
C TYR A 94 -4.23 10.95 24.43
N GLY A 95 -3.28 11.78 23.98
CA GLY A 95 -2.71 12.86 24.80
C GLY A 95 -3.58 14.13 24.96
N LYS A 96 -4.79 14.18 24.38
CA LYS A 96 -5.76 15.28 24.63
C LYS A 96 -7.20 14.76 24.73
N GLN A 97 -8.00 15.42 25.57
CA GLN A 97 -9.44 15.14 25.64
C GLN A 97 -10.16 15.66 24.40
N LYS A 98 -10.76 14.70 23.67
CA LYS A 98 -11.68 14.78 22.51
C LYS A 98 -11.17 15.48 21.23
N CYS A 99 -11.34 14.76 20.10
CA CYS A 99 -11.11 15.18 18.71
C CYS A 99 -9.65 15.40 18.25
N CYS A 100 -8.64 14.89 18.97
CA CYS A 100 -7.28 14.90 18.44
C CYS A 100 -7.06 13.71 17.51
N GLU A 101 -7.02 13.97 16.20
CA GLU A 101 -6.80 12.98 15.15
C GLU A 101 -5.38 13.07 14.59
N ILE A 102 -4.75 11.92 14.37
CA ILE A 102 -3.47 11.80 13.69
C ILE A 102 -3.78 11.65 12.19
N ARG A 103 -3.40 12.67 11.41
CA ARG A 103 -3.63 12.66 9.96
C ARG A 103 -2.82 11.55 9.29
N PRO A 104 -3.32 10.98 8.17
CA PRO A 104 -2.54 10.07 7.34
C PRO A 104 -1.16 10.64 7.03
N TYR A 105 -0.13 9.80 7.07
CA TYR A 105 1.28 10.13 6.82
C TYR A 105 1.96 11.09 7.82
N SER A 106 1.28 11.47 8.92
CA SER A 106 1.93 12.23 10.00
C SER A 106 2.81 11.33 10.85
N SER A 107 3.91 11.87 11.39
CA SER A 107 4.68 11.19 12.43
C SER A 107 3.85 11.09 13.70
N TYR A 108 3.98 9.97 14.44
CA TYR A 108 3.27 9.71 15.68
C TYR A 108 4.08 8.75 16.56
N TYR A 109 3.73 8.71 17.85
CA TYR A 109 4.27 7.77 18.83
C TYR A 109 3.21 6.73 19.19
N TYR A 110 3.62 5.50 19.47
CA TYR A 110 2.71 4.47 19.97
C TYR A 110 3.35 3.71 21.13
N TYR A 111 2.50 3.27 22.05
CA TYR A 111 2.84 2.40 23.16
C TYR A 111 1.98 1.14 23.08
N ASN A 112 2.63 -0.02 23.00
CA ASN A 112 1.97 -1.32 23.11
C ASN A 112 1.93 -1.71 24.59
N ASN A 113 0.74 -1.90 25.13
CA ASN A 113 0.56 -2.32 26.51
C ASN A 113 0.83 -3.83 26.62
N PRO A 114 1.88 -4.26 27.35
CA PRO A 114 2.18 -5.68 27.52
C PRO A 114 1.16 -6.41 28.43
N GLU A 115 0.37 -5.67 29.21
CA GLU A 115 -0.53 -6.17 30.26
C GLU A 115 -1.93 -5.52 30.13
N PRO A 116 -2.74 -5.92 29.13
CA PRO A 116 -4.04 -5.29 28.84
C PRO A 116 -5.11 -5.48 29.93
N LEU A 117 -4.87 -6.37 30.89
CA LEU A 117 -5.79 -6.69 31.99
C LEU A 117 -5.51 -5.91 33.27
N ARG A 118 -4.46 -5.07 33.32
CA ARG A 118 -4.25 -4.19 34.48
C ARG A 118 -5.41 -3.20 34.59
N PHE A 119 -6.04 -3.16 35.77
CA PHE A 119 -7.25 -2.37 36.08
C PHE A 119 -7.20 -0.88 35.69
N ASN A 120 -6.02 -0.29 35.50
CA ASN A 120 -5.84 1.13 35.18
C ASN A 120 -5.55 1.41 33.69
N LEU A 121 -5.55 0.38 32.83
CA LEU A 121 -5.31 0.54 31.38
C LEU A 121 -6.54 0.07 30.60
N SER A 122 -7.10 0.98 29.80
CA SER A 122 -8.30 0.77 28.99
C SER A 122 -8.05 0.23 27.57
N SER A 123 -6.79 0.14 27.11
CA SER A 123 -6.45 -0.27 25.74
C SER A 123 -5.17 -1.12 25.68
N HIS A 124 -5.10 -1.94 24.65
CA HIS A 124 -3.92 -2.74 24.29
C HIS A 124 -2.84 -1.89 23.59
N GLN A 125 -3.24 -0.76 22.99
CA GLN A 125 -2.36 0.15 22.30
C GLN A 125 -2.81 1.60 22.51
N TYR A 126 -1.85 2.50 22.70
CA TYR A 126 -2.07 3.93 22.83
C TYR A 126 -1.24 4.67 21.79
N THR A 127 -1.87 5.57 21.04
CA THR A 127 -1.24 6.38 20.00
C THR A 127 -1.26 7.84 20.39
N PHE A 128 -0.17 8.57 20.13
CA PHE A 128 -0.01 9.99 20.45
C PHE A 128 0.53 10.74 19.24
N CYS A 129 -0.08 11.88 18.92
CA CYS A 129 0.51 12.80 17.94
C CYS A 129 1.77 13.45 18.52
N THR A 130 2.66 13.94 17.66
CA THR A 130 3.92 14.58 18.08
C THR A 130 3.72 15.75 19.03
N ASN A 131 2.58 16.44 18.94
CA ASN A 131 2.28 17.61 19.78
C ASN A 131 1.73 17.25 21.16
N CYS A 132 1.29 16.01 21.38
CA CYS A 132 0.70 15.55 22.64
C CYS A 132 1.55 14.48 23.34
N PHE A 133 2.68 14.10 22.74
CA PHE A 133 3.65 13.20 23.36
C PHE A 133 4.61 14.03 24.19
N HIS A 134 4.46 13.96 25.51
CA HIS A 134 5.31 14.61 26.51
C HIS A 134 5.92 13.56 27.43
#